data_AF-A0A7W6B4R6-F1
#
_entry.id   AF-A0A7W6B4R6-F1
#
_cell.length_a   1.000
_cell.length_b   1.000
_cell.length_c   1.000
_cell.angle_alpha   90.00
_cell.angle_beta   90.00
_cell.angle_gamma   90.00
#
_symmetry.space_group_name_H-M   'P 1'
#
loop_
_entity.id
_entity.type
_entity.pdbx_description
1 polymer ?
#
loop_
_entity_poly.entity_id
_entity_poly.type
_entity_poly.pdbx_seq_one_letter_code
_entity_poly.pdbx_strand_id
1 'polypeptide(L)'
;MRAVKLVLKASLALIVTVVAGVALLLLIFGWSSSRAEQENGECSMLIIEKKIEPITRATDYHRACMAAKGYGMQPNCYVENFTGASCFIPRWMFWVNKV
;
A
#
# COMPACT_ATOMS: atom_id res chain seq x y z
N MET A 1 -4.09 -31.48 -37.95
CA MET A 1 -2.90 -31.04 -37.17
C MET A 1 -2.75 -29.52 -37.02
N ARG A 2 -3.06 -28.68 -38.03
CA ARG A 2 -2.94 -27.20 -37.91
C ARG A 2 -3.85 -26.59 -36.84
N ALA A 3 -5.12 -27.01 -36.75
CA ALA A 3 -6.06 -26.52 -35.75
C ALA A 3 -5.62 -26.81 -34.30
N VAL A 4 -5.10 -28.02 -34.04
CA VAL A 4 -4.58 -28.41 -32.71
C VAL A 4 -3.40 -27.54 -32.28
N LYS A 5 -2.47 -27.22 -33.20
CA LYS A 5 -1.35 -26.31 -32.91
C LYS A 5 -1.82 -24.87 -32.61
N LEU A 6 -2.91 -24.44 -33.25
CA LEU A 6 -3.47 -23.10 -33.06
C LEU A 6 -4.17 -22.97 -31.71
N VAL A 7 -4.94 -23.99 -31.33
CA VAL A 7 -5.56 -24.10 -29.99
C VAL A 7 -4.49 -24.15 -28.90
N LEU A 8 -3.42 -24.94 -29.10
CA LEU A 8 -2.33 -25.05 -28.13
C LEU A 8 -1.57 -23.72 -27.94
N LYS A 9 -1.35 -22.98 -29.03
CA LYS A 9 -0.73 -21.65 -28.95
C LYS A 9 -1.63 -20.63 -28.28
N ALA A 10 -2.93 -20.66 -28.56
CA ALA A 10 -3.90 -19.77 -27.95
C ALA A 10 -4.03 -20.02 -26.44
N SER A 11 -4.08 -21.29 -26.01
CA SER A 11 -4.13 -21.63 -24.59
C SER A 11 -2.83 -21.26 -23.86
N LEU A 12 -1.67 -21.49 -24.46
CA LEU A 12 -0.39 -21.05 -23.90
C LEU A 12 -0.32 -19.53 -23.76
N ALA A 13 -0.72 -18.79 -24.79
CA ALA A 13 -0.75 -17.33 -24.75
C ALA A 13 -1.67 -16.81 -23.63
N LEU A 14 -2.83 -17.44 -23.45
CA LEU A 14 -3.78 -17.11 -22.38
C LEU A 14 -3.18 -17.38 -20.99
N ILE A 15 -2.48 -18.50 -20.80
CA ILE A 15 -1.84 -18.81 -19.51
C ILE A 15 -0.74 -17.79 -19.20
N VAL A 16 0.09 -17.47 -20.19
CA VAL A 16 1.18 -16.50 -20.02
C VAL A 16 0.64 -15.11 -19.65
N THR A 17 -0.44 -14.66 -20.28
CA THR A 17 -1.03 -13.35 -19.94
C THR A 17 -1.63 -13.32 -18.54
N VAL A 18 -2.30 -14.39 -18.11
CA VAL A 18 -2.83 -14.51 -16.75
C VAL A 18 -1.69 -14.49 -15.72
N VAL A 19 -0.64 -15.29 -15.93
CA VAL A 19 0.52 -15.35 -15.02
C VAL A 19 1.24 -14.01 -14.96
N ALA A 20 1.45 -13.36 -16.10
CA ALA A 20 2.08 -12.04 -16.16
C ALA A 20 1.22 -10.98 -15.44
N GLY A 21 -0.10 -11.01 -15.61
CA GLY A 21 -1.02 -10.11 -14.92
C GLY A 21 -0.97 -10.27 -13.40
N VAL A 22 -0.98 -11.51 -12.90
CA VAL A 22 -0.86 -11.81 -11.46
C VAL A 22 0.49 -11.36 -10.91
N ALA A 23 1.58 -11.64 -11.61
CA ALA A 23 2.91 -11.19 -11.20
C ALA A 23 3.01 -9.67 -11.12
N LEU A 24 2.44 -8.95 -12.09
CA LEU A 24 2.42 -7.49 -12.10
C LEU A 24 1.65 -6.93 -10.89
N LEU A 25 0.49 -7.50 -10.58
CA LEU A 25 -0.30 -7.11 -9.40
C LEU A 25 0.52 -7.29 -8.12
N LEU A 26 1.14 -8.46 -7.93
CA LEU A 26 1.95 -8.75 -6.75
C LEU A 26 3.13 -7.79 -6.59
N LEU A 27 3.80 -7.42 -7.70
CA LEU A 27 4.88 -6.45 -7.68
C LEU A 27 4.39 -5.05 -7.24
N ILE A 28 3.25 -4.60 -7.73
CA ILE A 28 2.68 -3.30 -7.36
C ILE A 28 2.28 -3.27 -5.88
N PHE A 29 1.60 -4.32 -5.40
CA PHE A 29 1.21 -4.40 -3.98
C PHE A 29 2.42 -4.52 -3.06
N GLY A 30 3.40 -5.35 -3.41
CA GLY A 30 4.64 -5.51 -2.63
C GLY A 30 5.45 -4.22 -2.58
N TRP A 31 5.58 -3.50 -3.70
CA TRP A 31 6.29 -2.22 -3.70
C TRP A 31 5.54 -1.17 -2.86
N SER A 32 4.22 -1.11 -2.98
CA SER A 32 3.41 -0.18 -2.20
C SER A 32 3.50 -0.43 -0.69
N SER A 33 3.56 -1.68 -0.24
CA SER A 33 3.67 -2.00 1.19
C SER A 33 5.07 -1.70 1.74
N SER A 34 6.13 -2.06 1.02
CA SER A 34 7.50 -1.73 1.43
C SER A 34 7.73 -0.21 1.52
N ARG A 35 7.15 0.57 0.60
CA ARG A 35 7.17 2.03 0.68
C ARG A 35 6.41 2.53 1.90
N ALA A 36 5.20 2.04 2.16
CA ALA A 36 4.41 2.47 3.31
C ALA A 36 5.15 2.27 4.64
N GLU A 37 5.81 1.12 4.82
CA GLU A 37 6.64 0.81 6.00
C GLU A 37 7.82 1.78 6.14
N GLN A 38 8.55 2.02 5.05
CA GLN A 38 9.68 2.95 5.06
C GLN A 38 9.23 4.37 5.43
N GLU A 39 8.20 4.87 4.75
CA GLU A 39 7.66 6.21 4.94
C GLU A 39 7.12 6.40 6.37
N ASN A 40 6.52 5.35 6.93
CA ASN A 40 6.06 5.30 8.31
C ASN A 40 7.21 5.36 9.32
N GLY A 41 8.29 4.61 9.07
CA GLY A 41 9.51 4.66 9.87
C GLY A 41 10.19 6.03 9.85
N GLU A 42 10.18 6.71 8.71
CA GLU A 42 10.71 8.08 8.61
C GLU A 42 9.85 9.08 9.40
N CYS A 43 8.53 8.97 9.32
CA CYS A 43 7.63 9.86 10.07
C CYS A 43 7.72 9.64 11.59
N SER A 44 7.90 8.40 12.05
CA SER A 44 8.10 8.11 13.48
C SER A 44 9.46 8.61 13.98
N MET A 45 10.53 8.49 13.18
CA MET A 45 11.84 9.06 13.51
C MET A 45 11.79 10.58 13.67
N LEU A 46 11.09 11.30 12.79
CA LEU A 46 10.96 12.76 12.89
C LEU A 46 10.28 13.23 14.19
N ILE A 47 9.36 12.44 14.75
CA ILE A 47 8.73 12.74 16.03
C ILE A 47 9.74 12.66 17.17
N ILE A 48 10.57 11.62 17.15
CA ILE A 48 11.64 11.38 18.13
C ILE A 48 12.68 12.49 18.03
N GLU A 49 13.17 12.79 16.82
CA GLU A 49 14.17 13.83 16.58
C GLU A 49 13.70 15.21 17.02
N LYS A 50 12.44 15.55 16.74
CA LYS A 50 11.85 16.85 17.10
C LYS A 50 11.29 16.90 18.52
N LYS A 51 11.42 15.82 19.30
CA LYS A 51 10.92 15.70 20.69
C LYS A 51 9.47 16.19 20.80
N ILE A 52 8.61 15.73 19.90
CA ILE A 52 7.22 16.21 19.85
C ILE A 52 6.45 15.58 21.01
N GLU A 53 6.08 16.43 21.96
CA GLU A 53 5.25 16.06 23.12
C GLU A 53 4.02 16.97 23.19
N PRO A 54 2.91 16.51 23.81
CA PRO A 54 2.65 15.16 24.35
C PRO A 54 2.34 14.12 23.25
N ILE A 55 2.18 12.84 23.64
CA ILE A 55 1.88 11.71 22.73
C ILE A 55 0.75 12.03 21.74
N THR A 56 -0.28 12.76 22.15
CA THR A 56 -1.40 13.15 21.27
C THR A 56 -0.93 14.02 20.09
N ARG A 57 -0.03 14.99 20.34
CA ARG A 57 0.57 15.80 19.27
C ARG A 57 1.52 15.01 18.39
N ALA A 58 2.25 14.05 18.96
CA ALA A 58 3.08 13.13 18.19
C ALA A 58 2.22 12.31 17.22
N THR A 59 1.10 11.76 17.69
CA THR A 59 0.15 11.01 16.85
C THR A 59 -0.42 11.86 15.72
N ASP A 60 -0.85 13.10 16.00
CA ASP A 60 -1.38 13.99 14.97
C ASP A 60 -0.31 14.43 13.96
N TYR A 61 0.92 14.69 14.43
CA TYR A 61 2.05 14.97 13.55
C TYR A 61 2.39 13.77 12.67
N HIS A 62 2.37 12.55 13.22
CA HIS A 62 2.60 11.31 12.47
C HIS A 62 1.60 11.19 11.32
N ARG A 63 0.31 11.38 11.62
CA ARG A 63 -0.77 11.34 10.62
C ARG A 63 -0.58 12.42 9.56
N ALA A 64 -0.22 13.63 9.95
CA ALA A 64 0.03 14.72 9.02
C ALA A 64 1.24 14.43 8.10
N CYS A 65 2.31 13.84 8.64
CA CYS A 65 3.49 13.42 7.89
C CYS A 65 3.14 12.35 6.84
N MET A 66 2.44 11.28 7.26
CA MET A 66 1.98 10.23 6.35
C MET A 66 0.99 10.77 5.29
N ALA A 67 0.13 11.70 5.68
CA ALA A 67 -0.79 12.39 4.79
C ALA A 67 -0.07 13.20 3.70
N ALA A 68 1.00 13.92 4.06
CA ALA A 68 1.83 14.66 3.11
C ALA A 68 2.54 13.73 2.11
N LYS A 69 2.84 12.50 2.53
CA LYS A 69 3.44 11.45 1.70
C LYS A 69 2.43 10.66 0.86
N GLY A 70 1.17 11.09 0.83
CA GLY A 70 0.13 10.51 -0.02
C GLY A 70 -0.60 9.30 0.57
N TYR A 71 -0.38 9.01 1.86
CA TYR A 71 -1.12 7.97 2.56
C TYR A 71 -2.33 8.56 3.30
N GLY A 72 -3.32 7.73 3.55
CA GLY A 72 -4.45 8.02 4.43
C GLY A 72 -4.56 6.95 5.49
N MET A 73 -5.12 7.31 6.64
CA MET A 73 -5.31 6.37 7.74
C MET A 73 -6.67 5.67 7.60
N GLN A 74 -6.71 4.35 7.82
CA GLN A 74 -7.96 3.60 7.77
C GLN A 74 -8.89 3.94 8.94
N PRO A 75 -10.22 3.98 8.74
CA PRO A 75 -11.20 4.34 9.77
C PRO A 75 -11.08 3.50 11.05
N ASN A 76 -10.85 2.19 10.90
CA ASN A 76 -10.76 1.25 12.02
C ASN A 76 -9.50 1.48 12.88
N CYS A 77 -8.49 2.18 12.36
CA CYS A 77 -7.27 2.48 13.10
C CYS A 77 -7.37 3.75 13.96
N TYR A 78 -8.41 4.57 13.78
CA TYR A 78 -8.60 5.80 14.58
C TYR A 78 -9.00 5.51 16.04
N VAL A 79 -9.46 4.29 16.33
CA VAL A 79 -10.08 3.94 17.61
C VAL A 79 -9.05 3.73 18.74
N GLU A 80 -7.80 3.37 18.39
CA GLU A 80 -6.80 2.95 19.40
C GLU A 80 -5.49 3.76 19.36
N ASN A 81 -5.44 4.91 18.68
CA ASN A 81 -4.20 5.68 18.44
C ASN A 81 -3.06 4.85 17.80
N PHE A 82 -3.39 3.76 17.11
CA PHE A 82 -2.40 2.90 16.48
C PHE A 82 -1.81 3.60 15.24
N THR A 83 -0.52 3.95 15.29
CA THR A 83 0.22 4.60 14.18
C THR A 83 1.15 3.64 13.43
N GLY A 84 0.82 2.35 13.43
CA GLY A 84 1.56 1.38 12.63
C GLY A 84 1.36 1.60 11.13
N ALA A 85 2.35 1.19 10.33
CA ALA A 85 2.33 1.33 8.88
C ALA A 85 1.13 0.65 8.22
N SER A 86 0.66 -0.48 8.75
CA SER A 86 -0.54 -1.19 8.27
C SER A 86 -1.83 -0.36 8.33
N CYS A 87 -1.88 0.66 9.19
CA CYS A 87 -3.00 1.58 9.28
C CYS A 87 -3.00 2.67 8.21
N PHE A 88 -1.88 2.82 7.49
CA PHE A 88 -1.73 3.79 6.42
C PHE A 88 -1.78 3.08 5.07
N ILE A 89 -2.78 3.41 4.26
CA ILE A 89 -2.89 2.92 2.88
C ILE A 89 -2.76 4.10 1.92
N PRO A 90 -2.30 3.89 0.69
CA PRO A 90 -2.26 4.95 -0.31
C PRO A 90 -3.65 5.59 -0.51
N ARG A 91 -3.69 6.92 -0.66
CA ARG A 91 -4.95 7.66 -0.80
C ARG A 91 -5.82 7.18 -1.96
N TRP A 92 -5.22 6.68 -3.04
CA TRP A 92 -5.94 6.14 -4.18
C TRP A 92 -6.76 4.88 -3.83
N MET A 93 -6.33 4.07 -2.85
CA MET A 93 -7.07 2.88 -2.41
C MET A 93 -8.37 3.20 -1.66
N PHE A 94 -8.47 4.38 -1.02
CA PHE A 94 -9.71 4.80 -0.35
C PHE A 94 -10.87 5.01 -1.33
N TRP A 95 -10.58 5.35 -2.59
CA TRP A 95 -11.61 5.52 -3.61
C TRP A 95 -12.14 4.17 -4.08
N VAL A 96 -11.28 3.15 -4.12
CA VAL A 96 -11.67 1.78 -4.53
C VAL A 96 -12.58 1.13 -3.49
N ASN A 97 -12.34 1.36 -2.20
CA ASN A 97 -13.16 0.80 -1.11
C ASN A 97 -14.52 1.50 -0.88
N LYS A 98 -14.82 2.57 -1.61
CA LYS A 98 -16.12 3.29 -1.51
C LYS A 98 -17.12 2.91 -2.61
N VAL A 99 -16.70 2.08 -3.57
CA VAL A 99 -17.56 1.52 -4.63
C VAL A 99 -18.07 0.16 -4.17
#